data_AF-A0A822G812-F1
#
_entry.id   AF-A0A822G812-F1
#
_cell.length_a   1.000
_cell.length_b   1.000
_cell.length_c   1.000
_cell.angle_alpha   90.00
_cell.angle_beta   90.00
_cell.angle_gamma   90.00
#
_symmetry.space_group_name_H-M   'P 1'
#
loop_
_entity.id
_entity.type
_entity.pdbx_description
1 polymer ?
#
loop_
_entity_poly.entity_id
_entity_poly.type
_entity_poly.pdbx_seq_one_letter_code
_entity_poly.pdbx_strand_id
1 'polypeptide(L)'
;MTPMSSVPVQFLIYVQPQPACSIEPVIIPLDRCLEVQAGVTISFNLSAMNLCDQSVATLTAIIVSSGITGMTYGNLTHSSTNSSIYYVMFTWTPQANQIGVQQLCTVAYT
;
A
#
# COMPACT_ATOMS: atom_id res chain seq x y z
N MET A 1 -37.55 -6.08 33.51
CA MET A 1 -37.35 -7.03 32.41
C MET A 1 -36.04 -7.74 32.63
N THR A 2 -36.04 -9.07 32.68
CA THR A 2 -34.84 -9.88 32.94
C THR A 2 -34.27 -10.37 31.62
N PRO A 3 -32.99 -10.13 31.30
CA PRO A 3 -32.41 -10.62 30.06
C PRO A 3 -32.39 -12.16 30.04
N MET A 4 -32.88 -12.75 28.95
CA MET A 4 -33.02 -14.21 28.80
C MET A 4 -31.73 -14.91 28.34
N SER A 5 -30.71 -14.16 27.88
CA SER A 5 -29.41 -14.68 27.46
C SER A 5 -28.38 -13.54 27.36
N SER A 6 -27.12 -13.83 27.66
CA SER A 6 -25.99 -12.95 27.32
C SER A 6 -24.91 -13.78 26.64
N VAL A 7 -24.57 -13.42 25.40
CA VAL A 7 -23.42 -13.99 24.69
C VAL A 7 -22.38 -12.88 24.56
N PRO A 8 -21.11 -13.11 24.95
CA PRO A 8 -20.07 -12.12 24.75
C PRO A 8 -19.81 -11.95 23.24
N VAL A 9 -20.02 -10.74 22.73
CA VAL A 9 -19.63 -10.36 21.38
C VAL A 9 -18.27 -9.67 21.48
N GLN A 10 -17.23 -10.28 20.92
CA GLN A 10 -15.92 -9.67 20.84
C GLN A 10 -15.82 -8.86 19.55
N PHE A 11 -15.64 -7.54 19.66
CA PHE A 11 -15.37 -6.67 18.52
C PHE A 11 -13.88 -6.41 18.40
N LEU A 12 -13.36 -6.40 17.18
CA LEU A 12 -12.05 -5.83 16.86
C LEU A 12 -12.27 -4.40 16.38
N ILE A 13 -11.97 -3.43 17.23
CA ILE A 13 -12.09 -2.00 16.93
C ILE A 13 -10.69 -1.43 16.78
N TYR A 14 -10.39 -0.84 15.63
CA TYR A 14 -9.16 -0.08 15.41
C TYR A 14 -9.45 1.40 15.66
N VAL A 15 -8.84 1.98 16.69
CA VAL A 15 -8.88 3.43 16.93
C VAL A 15 -7.60 4.01 16.34
N GLN A 16 -7.74 4.80 15.28
CA GLN A 16 -6.62 5.54 14.67
C GLN A 16 -6.56 6.97 15.23
N PRO A 17 -5.37 7.56 15.38
CA PRO A 17 -5.25 8.97 15.75
C PRO A 17 -5.96 9.85 14.71
N GLN A 18 -6.47 11.00 15.14
CA GLN A 18 -7.02 11.96 14.21
C GLN A 18 -5.92 12.40 13.24
N PRO A 19 -6.12 12.25 11.92
CA PRO A 19 -5.07 12.58 10.98
C PRO A 19 -4.84 14.10 11.00
N ALA A 20 -3.57 14.50 10.96
CA ALA A 20 -3.18 15.92 10.93
C ALA A 20 -3.72 16.64 9.68
N CYS A 21 -4.02 15.88 8.63
CA CYS A 21 -4.63 16.34 7.42
C CYS A 21 -5.84 15.47 7.06
N SER A 22 -6.95 16.10 6.66
CA SER A 22 -8.19 15.39 6.27
C SER A 22 -8.17 14.82 4.85
N ILE A 23 -7.11 15.11 4.06
CA ILE A 23 -6.97 14.63 2.69
C ILE A 23 -6.10 13.38 2.71
N GLU A 24 -6.64 12.28 2.21
CA GLU A 24 -5.91 11.02 2.12
C GLU A 24 -4.85 11.07 1.02
N PRO A 25 -3.70 10.39 1.19
CA PRO A 25 -2.72 10.22 0.12
C PRO A 25 -3.31 9.45 -1.06
N VAL A 26 -2.89 9.82 -2.27
CA VAL A 26 -3.38 9.17 -3.50
C VAL A 26 -2.31 8.24 -4.05
N ILE A 27 -2.65 6.96 -4.24
CA ILE A 27 -1.81 6.03 -5.00
C ILE A 27 -1.84 6.44 -6.47
N ILE A 28 -0.67 6.64 -7.06
CA ILE A 28 -0.52 6.90 -8.49
C ILE A 28 -0.57 5.53 -9.20
N PRO A 29 -1.60 5.25 -10.01
CA PRO A 29 -1.72 3.96 -10.68
C PRO A 29 -0.61 3.79 -11.72
N LEU A 30 -0.28 2.54 -12.00
CA LEU A 30 0.54 2.20 -13.16
C LEU A 30 -0.29 2.44 -14.43
N ASP A 31 0.28 3.14 -15.41
CA ASP A 31 -0.41 3.51 -16.66
C ASP A 31 -0.95 2.30 -17.45
N ARG A 32 -0.36 1.12 -17.23
CA ARG A 32 -0.72 -0.13 -17.90
C ARG A 32 -0.39 -1.33 -17.01
N CYS A 33 -1.03 -2.45 -17.31
CA CYS A 33 -0.61 -3.75 -16.79
C CYS A 33 0.86 -4.01 -17.17
N LEU A 34 1.64 -4.51 -16.22
CA LEU A 34 3.00 -4.98 -16.47
C LEU A 34 2.94 -6.43 -16.96
N GLU A 35 3.38 -6.66 -18.20
CA GLU A 35 3.63 -8.00 -18.71
C GLU A 35 5.01 -8.48 -18.24
N VAL A 36 5.06 -9.69 -17.69
CA VAL A 36 6.24 -10.22 -17.01
C VAL A 36 6.42 -11.69 -17.38
N GLN A 37 7.66 -12.16 -17.37
CA GLN A 37 8.00 -13.54 -17.73
C GLN A 37 8.37 -14.35 -16.50
N ALA A 38 7.92 -15.60 -16.44
CA ALA A 38 8.33 -16.52 -15.39
C ALA A 38 9.85 -16.74 -15.41
N GLY A 39 10.47 -16.71 -14.24
CA GLY A 39 11.91 -16.84 -14.05
C GLY A 39 12.72 -15.56 -14.29
N VAL A 40 12.10 -14.48 -14.77
CA VAL A 40 12.78 -13.19 -15.02
C VAL A 40 12.48 -12.23 -13.89
N THR A 41 13.52 -11.77 -13.20
CA THR A 41 13.37 -10.74 -12.17
C THR A 41 12.94 -9.43 -12.80
N ILE A 42 11.91 -8.82 -12.21
CA ILE A 42 11.41 -7.50 -12.58
C ILE A 42 11.55 -6.55 -11.41
N SER A 43 11.58 -5.25 -11.70
CA SER A 43 11.44 -4.22 -10.69
C SER A 43 10.58 -3.07 -11.21
N PHE A 44 9.72 -2.54 -10.35
CA PHE A 44 8.84 -1.41 -10.67
C PHE A 44 8.59 -0.56 -9.42
N ASN A 45 8.31 0.72 -9.63
CA ASN A 45 7.99 1.64 -8.55
C ASN A 45 6.48 1.77 -8.41
N LEU A 46 6.01 1.72 -7.17
CA LEU A 46 4.68 2.18 -6.82
C LEU A 46 4.81 3.52 -6.11
N SER A 47 4.07 4.51 -6.60
CA SER A 47 4.17 5.88 -6.13
C SER A 47 2.88 6.31 -5.43
N ALA A 48 3.01 7.14 -4.41
CA ALA A 48 1.90 7.82 -3.76
C ALA A 48 2.19 9.32 -3.72
N MET A 49 1.13 10.12 -3.83
CA MET A 49 1.18 11.55 -3.70
C MET A 49 0.56 11.97 -2.38
N ASN A 50 1.32 12.75 -1.61
CA ASN A 50 0.80 13.49 -0.47
C ASN A 50 0.17 14.78 -0.97
N LEU A 51 -1.16 14.88 -0.83
CA LEU A 51 -1.92 16.07 -1.22
C LEU A 51 -1.97 17.14 -0.13
N CYS A 52 -1.46 16.83 1.06
CA CYS A 52 -1.37 17.77 2.17
C CYS A 52 -0.10 18.61 2.07
N ASP A 53 -0.08 19.71 2.82
CA ASP A 53 1.16 20.43 3.08
C ASP A 53 2.15 19.50 3.82
N GLN A 54 3.38 19.42 3.31
CA GLN A 54 4.43 18.56 3.87
C GLN A 54 4.85 18.97 5.28
N SER A 55 4.60 20.20 5.68
CA SER A 55 4.81 20.66 7.05
C SER A 55 3.76 20.14 8.03
N VAL A 56 2.61 19.68 7.52
CA VAL A 56 1.47 19.20 8.31
C VAL A 56 1.44 17.68 8.39
N ALA A 57 1.67 17.01 7.27
CA ALA A 57 1.64 15.55 7.16
C ALA A 57 2.67 15.11 6.12
N THR A 58 3.37 14.00 6.38
CA THR A 58 4.37 13.42 5.46
C THR A 58 4.06 11.96 5.25
N LEU A 59 4.11 11.46 4.01
CA LEU A 59 3.94 10.04 3.75
C LEU A 59 4.99 9.24 4.55
N THR A 60 4.51 8.35 5.42
CA THR A 60 5.35 7.50 6.26
C THR A 60 5.47 6.09 5.70
N ALA A 61 4.46 5.62 4.96
CA ALA A 61 4.49 4.30 4.36
C ALA A 61 3.62 4.17 3.10
N ILE A 62 4.05 3.28 2.19
CA ILE A 62 3.22 2.68 1.15
C ILE A 62 3.24 1.18 1.41
N ILE A 63 2.14 0.62 1.91
CA ILE A 63 2.04 -0.77 2.36
C ILE A 63 1.18 -1.57 1.40
N VAL A 64 1.63 -2.78 1.07
CA VAL A 64 0.83 -3.75 0.34
C VAL A 64 0.06 -4.62 1.33
N SER A 65 -1.27 -4.50 1.34
CA SER A 65 -2.17 -5.27 2.21
C SER A 65 -2.46 -6.67 1.69
N SER A 66 -2.36 -6.89 0.38
CA SER A 66 -2.41 -8.20 -0.28
C SER A 66 -1.29 -8.26 -1.32
N GLY A 67 -0.29 -9.09 -1.04
CA GLY A 67 0.95 -9.16 -1.81
C GLY A 67 1.03 -10.41 -2.69
N ILE A 68 1.76 -10.27 -3.79
CA ILE A 68 2.13 -11.41 -4.64
C ILE A 68 3.21 -12.21 -3.90
N THR A 69 3.05 -13.53 -3.82
CA THR A 69 4.02 -14.40 -3.12
C THR A 69 5.42 -14.26 -3.71
N GLY A 70 6.43 -14.06 -2.86
CA GLY A 70 7.83 -13.88 -3.28
C GLY A 70 8.18 -12.49 -3.80
N MET A 71 7.23 -11.55 -3.78
CA MET A 71 7.52 -10.14 -4.04
C MET A 71 8.12 -9.49 -2.79
N THR A 72 9.13 -8.66 -3.00
CA THR A 72 9.80 -7.87 -1.96
C THR A 72 9.70 -6.39 -2.29
N TYR A 73 9.78 -5.54 -1.27
CA TYR A 73 9.71 -4.09 -1.45
C TYR A 73 10.75 -3.39 -0.57
N GLY A 74 11.28 -2.30 -1.09
CA GLY A 74 12.29 -1.48 -0.41
C GLY A 74 11.69 -0.48 0.57
N ASN A 75 12.54 0.42 1.06
CA ASN A 75 12.12 1.53 1.91
C ASN A 75 11.35 2.59 1.11
N LEU A 76 10.48 3.31 1.80
CA LEU A 76 9.84 4.51 1.25
C LEU A 76 10.92 5.54 0.89
N THR A 77 10.88 6.02 -0.34
CA THR A 77 11.81 7.02 -0.86
C THR A 77 11.04 8.27 -1.27
N HIS A 78 11.53 9.42 -0.85
CA HIS A 78 10.99 10.72 -1.23
C HIS A 78 11.54 11.15 -2.59
N SER A 79 10.68 11.66 -3.47
CA SER A 79 11.11 12.10 -4.80
C SER A 79 11.87 13.42 -4.74
N SER A 80 13.05 13.44 -5.37
CA SER A 80 13.88 14.65 -5.50
C SER A 80 13.36 15.65 -6.53
N THR A 81 12.45 15.22 -7.43
CA THR A 81 11.90 16.07 -8.50
C THR A 81 10.54 16.65 -8.15
N ASN A 82 9.78 15.99 -7.28
CA ASN A 82 8.49 16.44 -6.80
C ASN A 82 8.33 16.07 -5.34
N SER A 83 8.37 17.07 -4.46
CA SER A 83 8.34 16.86 -3.02
C SER A 83 7.01 16.28 -2.51
N SER A 84 5.93 16.34 -3.30
CA SER A 84 4.67 15.69 -2.92
C SER A 84 4.66 14.19 -3.22
N ILE A 85 5.64 13.66 -3.96
CA ILE A 85 5.66 12.26 -4.40
C ILE A 85 6.64 11.43 -3.56
N TYR A 86 6.17 10.27 -3.15
CA TYR A 86 6.97 9.23 -2.51
C TYR A 86 6.78 7.93 -3.30
N TYR A 87 7.78 7.06 -3.28
CA TYR A 87 7.71 5.79 -3.99
C TYR A 87 8.41 4.68 -3.22
N VAL A 88 7.98 3.45 -3.49
CA VAL A 88 8.62 2.21 -3.04
C VAL A 88 8.95 1.37 -4.26
N MET A 89 10.19 0.87 -4.31
CA MET A 89 10.61 -0.06 -5.36
C MET A 89 10.24 -1.49 -4.97
N PHE A 90 9.49 -2.15 -5.84
CA PHE A 90 9.13 -3.56 -5.74
C PHE A 90 10.03 -4.39 -6.64
N THR A 91 10.44 -5.55 -6.15
CA THR A 91 11.23 -6.53 -6.89
C THR A 91 10.58 -7.90 -6.76
N TRP A 92 10.41 -8.60 -7.89
CA TRP A 92 9.73 -9.89 -7.93
C TRP A 92 10.32 -10.77 -9.04
N THR A 93 10.42 -12.08 -8.79
CA THR A 93 10.79 -13.08 -9.79
C THR A 93 9.65 -14.10 -9.89
N PRO A 94 8.74 -13.96 -10.88
CA PRO A 94 7.57 -14.81 -11.01
C PRO A 94 7.95 -16.27 -11.20
N GLN A 95 7.22 -17.17 -10.54
CA GLN A 95 7.39 -18.62 -10.70
C GLN A 95 6.37 -19.17 -11.70
N ALA A 96 6.65 -20.34 -12.29
CA ALA A 96 5.77 -20.96 -13.29
C ALA A 96 4.35 -21.25 -12.76
N ASN A 97 4.20 -21.51 -11.46
CA ASN A 97 2.91 -21.69 -10.80
C ASN A 97 2.15 -20.38 -10.53
N GLN A 98 2.71 -19.21 -10.90
CA GLN A 98 2.11 -17.89 -10.76
C GLN A 98 1.66 -17.30 -12.11
N ILE A 99 1.66 -18.09 -13.19
CA ILE A 99 1.16 -17.66 -14.50
C ILE A 99 -0.33 -17.29 -14.39
N GLY A 100 -0.68 -16.10 -14.88
CA GLY A 100 -2.02 -15.56 -14.83
C GLY A 100 -2.02 -14.10 -14.37
N VAL A 101 -3.22 -13.57 -14.09
CA VAL A 101 -3.37 -12.22 -13.56
C VAL A 101 -2.98 -12.21 -12.09
N GLN A 102 -2.08 -11.29 -11.74
CA GLN A 102 -1.70 -11.01 -10.36
C GLN A 102 -2.21 -9.63 -9.96
N GLN A 103 -2.65 -9.48 -8.71
CA GLN A 103 -3.21 -8.24 -8.19
C GLN A 103 -2.52 -7.84 -6.89
N LEU A 104 -2.37 -6.54 -6.69
CA LEU A 104 -1.80 -5.94 -5.49
C LEU A 104 -2.82 -5.00 -4.88
N CYS A 105 -3.05 -5.12 -3.57
CA CYS A 105 -3.82 -4.13 -2.82
C CYS A 105 -2.83 -3.28 -2.03
N THR A 106 -2.87 -1.96 -2.21
CA THR A 106 -1.92 -1.03 -1.59
C THR A 106 -2.67 0.08 -0.87
N VAL A 107 -2.14 0.48 0.28
CA VAL A 107 -2.59 1.63 1.06
C VAL A 107 -1.40 2.52 1.39
N ALA A 108 -1.59 3.83 1.35
CA ALA A 108 -0.58 4.81 1.71
C ALA A 108 -0.99 5.55 3.00
N TYR A 109 -0.02 5.84 3.85
CA TYR A 109 -0.21 6.44 5.18
C TYR A 109 0.65 7.69 5.34
N THR A 110 0.07 8.72 5.94
CA THR A 110 0.77 9.94 6.41
C THR A 110 1.07 9.91 7.89
#